data_AF-A0A7S4QMS2-F1
#
_entry.id   AF-A0A7S4QMS2-F1
#
_cell.length_a   1.000
_cell.length_b   1.000
_cell.length_c   1.000
_cell.angle_alpha   90.00
_cell.angle_beta   90.00
_cell.angle_gamma   90.00
#
_symmetry.space_group_name_H-M   'P 1'
#
loop_
_entity.id
_entity.type
_entity.pdbx_description
1 polymer ?
#
loop_
_entity_poly.entity_id
_entity_poly.type
_entity_poly.pdbx_seq_one_letter_code
_entity_poly.pdbx_strand_id
1 'polypeptide(L)'
;RIAGLAGSGRSVPQDPANVSRPTPKTGPVGVLATSTAPWQRPGGVGDFNPQDLANTAWAFASLRVENAPLMDSISSSARSKLSEFEGSDLSTTAWAFSTLGLGHGPLLDAIASEALRKIESLGAQQLGTLADLGLPRCREAVERRLEAAVLQLLAGMPSAADGFRRGEYSRLVHELQVDNFGSRGDRFLLGRLGIVGGPTDFADRGAKLAAEYQERHTGSWWRSEGLLHQRVVSYAELELEAPAAAGVPGVRLEGCRYQQNGYQGVRPAQEWIVPTTLPFNHNVDRSLCSEGQLLGCLCEELAGEWADAGPTCPAALQRLREVRGWLRLFVTGAPCLSCVGAMRQFQLLLPGVAFSVSIGDELRRDPLE
;
A
#
# COMPACT_ATOMS: atom_id res chain seq x y z
N ARG A 1 -43.46 -26.27 -30.31
CA ARG A 1 -43.31 -26.26 -31.79
C ARG A 1 -42.69 -24.92 -32.18
N ILE A 2 -41.86 -24.92 -33.24
CA ILE A 2 -40.91 -23.89 -33.71
C ILE A 2 -39.57 -24.00 -32.96
N ALA A 3 -38.45 -24.56 -33.43
CA ALA A 3 -37.85 -24.84 -34.75
C ALA A 3 -37.23 -23.65 -35.52
N GLY A 4 -35.89 -23.65 -35.59
CA GLY A 4 -35.00 -23.09 -36.64
C GLY A 4 -34.63 -21.59 -36.55
N LEU A 5 -33.46 -21.11 -36.97
CA LEU A 5 -32.26 -21.67 -37.59
C LEU A 5 -31.18 -20.55 -37.69
N ALA A 6 -29.91 -20.98 -37.80
CA ALA A 6 -28.78 -20.30 -38.46
C ALA A 6 -28.07 -19.10 -37.80
N GLY A 7 -26.75 -19.28 -37.61
CA GLY A 7 -25.85 -18.25 -37.12
C GLY A 7 -25.27 -17.32 -38.20
N SER A 8 -24.55 -16.31 -37.73
CA SER A 8 -23.44 -15.71 -38.45
C SER A 8 -22.43 -15.21 -37.41
N GLY A 9 -21.17 -15.59 -37.59
CA GLY A 9 -20.10 -15.25 -36.65
C GLY A 9 -19.68 -13.78 -36.78
N ARG A 10 -19.37 -13.18 -35.64
CA ARG A 10 -18.35 -12.14 -35.50
C ARG A 10 -17.72 -12.29 -34.12
N SER A 11 -16.39 -12.29 -34.15
CA SER A 11 -15.45 -12.60 -33.08
C SER A 11 -15.58 -11.69 -31.86
N VAL A 12 -15.78 -12.30 -30.69
CA VAL A 12 -15.54 -11.67 -29.38
C VAL A 12 -14.02 -11.68 -29.12
N PRO A 13 -13.38 -10.56 -28.73
CA PRO A 13 -11.97 -10.54 -28.40
C PRO A 13 -11.71 -11.42 -27.17
N GLN A 14 -10.78 -12.36 -27.31
CA GLN A 14 -10.31 -13.19 -26.21
C GLN A 14 -9.44 -12.37 -25.25
N ASP A 15 -9.81 -12.49 -23.99
CA ASP A 15 -9.11 -12.13 -22.76
C ASP A 15 -7.62 -12.55 -22.78
N PRO A 16 -6.63 -11.66 -22.58
CA PRO A 16 -5.22 -12.04 -22.53
C PRO A 16 -4.82 -12.47 -21.11
N ALA A 17 -5.40 -13.56 -20.62
CA ALA A 17 -4.90 -14.27 -19.44
C ALA A 17 -3.88 -15.34 -19.89
N ASN A 18 -2.67 -14.91 -20.27
CA ASN A 18 -1.55 -15.84 -20.49
C ASN A 18 -0.95 -16.26 -19.14
N VAL A 19 -1.66 -17.11 -18.41
CA VAL A 19 -1.04 -17.98 -17.41
C VAL A 19 -0.74 -19.28 -18.13
N SER A 20 0.50 -19.45 -18.56
CA SER A 20 1.02 -20.71 -19.06
C SER A 20 0.88 -21.78 -17.98
N ARG A 21 -0.24 -22.53 -18.00
CA ARG A 21 -0.36 -23.77 -17.24
C ARG A 21 0.66 -24.76 -17.78
N PRO A 22 1.48 -25.42 -16.95
CA PRO A 22 2.25 -26.56 -17.41
C PRO A 22 1.25 -27.62 -17.89
N THR A 23 1.30 -27.97 -19.17
CA THR A 23 0.61 -29.17 -19.65
C THR A 23 1.24 -30.38 -18.97
N PRO A 24 0.45 -31.33 -18.45
CA PRO A 24 1.01 -32.57 -17.94
C PRO A 24 1.65 -33.29 -19.13
N LYS A 25 2.95 -33.59 -19.03
CA LYS A 25 3.63 -34.47 -19.99
C LYS A 25 2.93 -35.83 -19.89
N THR A 26 2.16 -36.19 -20.91
CA THR A 26 1.58 -37.52 -21.09
C THR A 26 2.69 -38.50 -21.46
N GLY A 27 3.46 -38.92 -20.45
CA GLY A 27 4.23 -40.16 -20.49
C GLY A 27 3.38 -41.31 -19.95
N PRO A 28 3.68 -42.57 -20.29
CA PRO A 28 2.96 -43.71 -19.74
C PRO A 28 3.06 -43.67 -18.21
N VAL A 29 1.91 -43.84 -17.54
CA VAL A 29 1.81 -43.92 -16.08
C VAL A 29 2.51 -45.20 -15.65
N GLY A 30 3.82 -45.10 -15.42
CA GLY A 30 4.55 -46.09 -14.64
C GLY A 30 4.00 -46.06 -13.23
N VAL A 31 3.61 -47.24 -12.71
CA VAL A 31 3.26 -47.43 -11.31
C VAL A 31 4.33 -46.75 -10.46
N LEU A 32 3.96 -45.68 -9.75
CA LEU A 32 4.83 -45.01 -8.79
C LEU A 32 5.27 -46.08 -7.79
N ALA A 33 6.52 -46.50 -7.89
CA ALA A 33 7.17 -47.25 -6.82
C ALA A 33 7.01 -46.42 -5.55
N THR A 34 6.30 -46.95 -4.57
CA THR A 34 6.23 -46.36 -3.24
C THR A 34 7.65 -46.34 -2.69
N SER A 35 8.28 -45.18 -2.73
CA SER A 35 9.57 -44.97 -2.06
C SER A 35 9.37 -45.29 -0.58
N THR A 36 10.02 -46.35 -0.11
CA THR A 36 10.13 -46.72 1.31
C THR A 36 11.28 -45.98 1.99
N ALA A 37 11.86 -44.96 1.33
CA ALA A 37 12.81 -44.09 1.99
C ALA A 37 12.11 -43.47 3.21
N PRO A 38 12.67 -43.62 4.43
CA PRO A 38 12.12 -42.95 5.60
C PRO A 38 12.03 -41.46 5.29
N TRP A 39 10.91 -40.82 5.62
CA TRP A 39 10.87 -39.36 5.71
C TRP A 39 12.04 -38.95 6.61
N GLN A 40 13.11 -38.43 6.01
CA GLN A 40 14.19 -37.83 6.78
C GLN A 40 13.54 -36.69 7.56
N ARG A 41 13.82 -36.61 8.86
CA ARG A 41 13.36 -35.47 9.65
C ARG A 41 13.85 -34.23 8.90
N PRO A 42 12.95 -33.33 8.48
CA PRO A 42 13.37 -32.04 7.95
C PRO A 42 14.32 -31.41 8.96
N GLY A 43 15.36 -30.74 8.47
CA GLY A 43 16.25 -29.93 9.32
C GLY A 43 15.44 -29.04 10.26
N GLY A 44 15.98 -28.78 11.44
CA GLY A 44 15.32 -27.91 12.41
C GLY A 44 15.39 -26.44 12.00
N VAL A 45 14.71 -25.56 12.72
CA VAL A 45 14.83 -24.09 12.56
C VAL A 45 16.29 -23.61 12.66
N GLY A 46 17.17 -24.39 13.31
CA GLY A 46 18.61 -24.13 13.33
C GLY A 46 19.30 -24.20 11.96
N ASP A 47 18.74 -24.95 11.01
CA ASP A 47 19.31 -25.15 9.66
C ASP A 47 18.86 -24.08 8.67
N PHE A 48 17.86 -23.27 9.02
CA PHE A 48 17.29 -22.22 8.17
C PHE A 48 18.30 -21.09 7.94
N ASN A 49 18.37 -20.58 6.72
CA ASN A 49 19.13 -19.37 6.42
C ASN A 49 18.38 -18.10 6.94
N PRO A 50 18.99 -16.90 6.92
CA PRO A 50 18.33 -15.66 7.34
C PRO A 50 16.96 -15.40 6.70
N GLN A 51 16.85 -15.59 5.39
CA GLN A 51 15.63 -15.36 4.64
C GLN A 51 14.53 -16.37 5.00
N ASP A 52 14.88 -17.65 5.21
CA ASP A 52 13.95 -18.68 5.66
C ASP A 52 13.37 -18.37 7.05
N LEU A 53 14.22 -17.89 7.96
CA LEU A 53 13.80 -17.45 9.30
C LEU A 53 12.84 -16.26 9.21
N ALA A 54 13.20 -15.23 8.43
CA ALA A 54 12.38 -14.04 8.25
C ALA A 54 11.03 -14.35 7.59
N ASN A 55 11.03 -15.15 6.52
CA ASN A 55 9.82 -15.56 5.81
C ASN A 55 8.90 -16.43 6.68
N THR A 56 9.46 -17.32 7.49
CA THR A 56 8.67 -18.15 8.42
C THR A 56 8.02 -17.29 9.48
N ALA A 57 8.77 -16.38 10.11
CA ALA A 57 8.22 -15.43 11.08
C ALA A 57 7.11 -14.56 10.46
N TRP A 58 7.35 -14.01 9.27
CA TRP A 58 6.38 -13.21 8.52
C TRP A 58 5.11 -13.98 8.20
N ALA A 59 5.21 -15.25 7.81
CA ALA A 59 4.05 -16.08 7.52
C ALA A 59 3.16 -16.24 8.75
N PHE A 60 3.73 -16.56 9.92
CA PHE A 60 2.97 -16.70 11.16
C PHE A 60 2.34 -15.36 11.60
N ALA A 61 3.08 -14.26 11.48
CA ALA A 61 2.57 -12.92 11.74
C ALA A 61 1.41 -12.53 10.82
N SER A 62 1.54 -12.81 9.52
CA SER A 62 0.51 -12.50 8.51
C SER A 62 -0.78 -13.32 8.70
N LEU A 63 -0.65 -14.56 9.16
CA LEU A 63 -1.77 -15.43 9.50
C LEU A 63 -2.36 -15.11 10.90
N ARG A 64 -1.71 -14.24 11.68
CA ARG A 64 -2.02 -13.98 13.09
C ARG A 64 -2.07 -15.27 13.93
N VAL A 65 -1.18 -16.20 13.62
CA VAL A 65 -1.04 -17.47 14.34
C VAL A 65 0.11 -17.35 15.32
N GLU A 66 -0.21 -17.39 16.61
CA GLU A 66 0.79 -17.41 17.66
C GLU A 66 1.30 -18.85 17.89
N ASN A 67 2.60 -19.06 17.70
CA ASN A 67 3.28 -20.29 18.05
C ASN A 67 4.57 -19.95 18.82
N ALA A 68 4.43 -19.71 20.12
CA ALA A 68 5.54 -19.26 20.97
C ALA A 68 6.78 -20.18 20.88
N PRO A 69 6.69 -21.53 20.94
CA PRO A 69 7.86 -22.40 20.81
C PRO A 69 8.61 -22.26 19.48
N LEU A 70 7.87 -22.09 18.38
CA LEU A 70 8.48 -21.84 17.07
C LEU A 70 9.16 -20.47 17.03
N MET A 71 8.49 -19.44 17.53
CA MET A 71 9.03 -18.07 17.55
C MET A 71 10.25 -17.94 18.45
N ASP A 72 10.29 -18.64 19.59
CA ASP A 72 11.48 -18.80 20.44
C ASP A 72 12.64 -19.44 19.68
N SER A 73 12.36 -20.51 18.93
CA SER A 73 13.36 -21.21 18.12
C SER A 73 13.91 -20.31 17.01
N ILE A 74 13.03 -19.56 16.33
CA ILE A 74 13.42 -18.58 15.31
C ILE A 74 14.28 -17.48 15.93
N SER A 75 13.86 -16.94 17.08
CA SER A 75 14.59 -15.90 17.80
C SER A 75 16.00 -16.34 18.18
N SER A 76 16.14 -17.55 18.73
CA SER A 76 17.43 -18.12 19.09
C SER A 76 18.33 -18.30 17.86
N SER A 77 17.82 -18.90 16.79
CA SER A 77 18.57 -19.12 15.55
C SER A 77 18.96 -17.81 14.86
N ALA A 78 18.04 -16.85 14.78
CA ALA A 78 18.27 -15.54 14.19
C ALA A 78 19.39 -14.81 14.91
N ARG A 79 19.36 -14.76 16.25
CA ARG A 79 20.40 -14.08 17.06
C ARG A 79 21.82 -14.58 16.77
N SER A 80 22.01 -15.87 16.51
CA SER A 80 23.32 -16.42 16.14
C SER A 80 23.78 -16.09 14.71
N LYS A 81 22.85 -15.65 13.84
CA LYS A 81 23.07 -15.45 12.41
C LYS A 81 22.88 -14.01 11.94
N LEU A 82 22.54 -13.06 12.82
CA LEU A 82 22.18 -11.68 12.45
C LEU A 82 23.22 -10.98 11.55
N SER A 83 24.50 -11.27 11.69
CA SER A 83 25.54 -10.71 10.81
C SER A 83 25.34 -11.06 9.33
N GLU A 84 24.72 -12.21 9.05
CA GLU A 84 24.39 -12.74 7.73
C GLU A 84 23.08 -12.18 7.17
N PHE A 85 22.22 -11.60 8.01
CA PHE A 85 20.92 -11.06 7.57
C PHE A 85 21.12 -9.88 6.63
N GLU A 86 20.33 -9.84 5.55
CA GLU A 86 20.18 -8.64 4.75
C GLU A 86 19.20 -7.66 5.42
N GLY A 87 19.16 -6.42 4.93
CA GLY A 87 18.27 -5.39 5.48
C GLY A 87 16.79 -5.82 5.46
N SER A 88 16.35 -6.52 4.41
CA SER A 88 15.00 -7.07 4.29
C SER A 88 14.70 -8.12 5.35
N ASP A 89 15.67 -8.98 5.67
CA ASP A 89 15.50 -10.04 6.67
C ASP A 89 15.37 -9.42 8.07
N LEU A 90 16.20 -8.41 8.38
CA LEU A 90 16.16 -7.68 9.64
C LEU A 90 14.81 -6.99 9.84
N SER A 91 14.37 -6.19 8.87
CA SER A 91 13.12 -5.44 8.97
C SER A 91 11.90 -6.36 9.03
N THR A 92 11.88 -7.41 8.22
CA THR A 92 10.78 -8.39 8.18
C THR A 92 10.68 -9.19 9.47
N THR A 93 11.82 -9.63 10.02
CA THR A 93 11.85 -10.34 11.30
C THR A 93 11.37 -9.43 12.43
N ALA A 94 11.90 -8.20 12.54
CA ALA A 94 11.47 -7.25 13.57
C ALA A 94 9.97 -6.95 13.48
N TRP A 95 9.48 -6.73 12.26
CA TRP A 95 8.06 -6.52 11.98
C TRP A 95 7.18 -7.69 12.41
N ALA A 96 7.58 -8.93 12.07
CA ALA A 96 6.80 -10.12 12.38
C ALA A 96 6.66 -10.34 13.90
N PHE A 97 7.77 -10.18 14.63
CA PHE A 97 7.81 -10.31 16.09
C PHE A 97 6.98 -9.23 16.78
N SER A 98 7.06 -7.98 16.29
CA SER A 98 6.21 -6.89 16.77
C SER A 98 4.73 -7.12 16.49
N THR A 99 4.39 -7.56 15.27
CA THR A 99 2.99 -7.78 14.85
C THR A 99 2.30 -8.86 15.68
N LEU A 100 3.03 -9.89 16.11
CA LEU A 100 2.50 -10.94 16.99
C LEU A 100 2.47 -10.53 18.47
N GLY A 101 2.96 -9.35 18.84
CA GLY A 101 3.01 -8.90 20.24
C GLY A 101 3.87 -9.79 21.14
N LEU A 102 4.81 -10.54 20.55
CA LEU A 102 5.68 -11.44 21.30
C LEU A 102 6.87 -10.62 21.83
N GLY A 103 6.90 -10.40 23.14
CA GLY A 103 7.93 -9.61 23.83
C GLY A 103 9.33 -10.21 23.76
N HIS A 104 9.98 -10.18 22.58
CA HIS A 104 11.34 -10.65 22.36
C HIS A 104 12.34 -9.49 22.37
N GLY A 105 12.39 -8.76 23.49
CA GLY A 105 13.33 -7.66 23.71
C GLY A 105 14.78 -8.00 23.30
N PRO A 106 15.36 -9.16 23.68
CA PRO A 106 16.72 -9.53 23.29
C PRO A 106 16.94 -9.67 21.78
N LEU A 107 15.94 -10.13 21.02
CA LEU A 107 16.05 -10.22 19.56
C LEU A 107 15.94 -8.84 18.94
N LEU A 108 14.97 -8.03 19.36
CA LEU A 108 14.76 -6.68 18.84
C LEU A 108 15.95 -5.76 19.13
N ASP A 109 16.56 -5.88 20.32
CA ASP A 109 17.81 -5.19 20.66
C ASP A 109 18.98 -5.60 19.77
N ALA A 110 19.09 -6.89 19.47
CA ALA A 110 20.14 -7.42 18.60
C ALA A 110 19.92 -6.97 17.14
N ILE A 111 18.68 -6.99 16.65
CA ILE A 111 18.32 -6.44 15.33
C ILE A 111 18.63 -4.95 15.28
N ALA A 112 18.30 -4.17 16.31
CA ALA A 112 18.61 -2.74 16.35
C ALA A 112 20.12 -2.48 16.26
N SER A 113 20.92 -3.29 16.97
CA SER A 113 22.38 -3.19 16.94
C SER A 113 22.95 -3.53 15.55
N GLU A 114 22.42 -4.56 14.90
CA GLU A 114 22.85 -4.96 13.57
C GLU A 114 22.37 -3.96 12.49
N ALA A 115 21.16 -3.41 12.63
CA ALA A 115 20.65 -2.36 11.76
C ALA A 115 21.53 -1.10 11.82
N LEU A 116 22.04 -0.72 12.99
CA LEU A 116 23.02 0.36 13.12
C LEU A 116 24.31 0.05 12.38
N ARG A 117 24.83 -1.18 12.51
CA ARG A 117 26.06 -1.60 11.82
C ARG A 117 25.90 -1.54 10.30
N LYS A 118 24.70 -1.84 9.81
CA LYS A 118 24.35 -1.87 8.38
C LYS A 118 23.66 -0.61 7.86
N ILE A 119 23.56 0.46 8.66
CA ILE A 119 22.66 1.60 8.39
C ILE A 119 22.79 2.20 6.99
N GLU A 120 24.01 2.30 6.46
CA GLU A 120 24.27 2.87 5.13
C GLU A 120 23.83 1.96 3.97
N SER A 121 23.67 0.66 4.24
CA SER A 121 23.23 -0.34 3.26
C SER A 121 21.72 -0.62 3.34
N LEU A 122 21.03 -0.09 4.35
CA LEU A 122 19.58 -0.26 4.48
C LEU A 122 18.85 0.59 3.43
N GLY A 123 18.01 -0.06 2.62
CA GLY A 123 17.11 0.62 1.70
C GLY A 123 15.99 1.37 2.43
N ALA A 124 15.38 2.33 1.73
CA ALA A 124 14.36 3.20 2.32
C ALA A 124 13.13 2.44 2.86
N GLN A 125 12.75 1.33 2.21
CA GLN A 125 11.65 0.49 2.68
C GLN A 125 11.97 -0.17 4.03
N GLN A 126 13.20 -0.68 4.19
CA GLN A 126 13.65 -1.30 5.44
C GLN A 126 13.74 -0.25 6.55
N LEU A 127 14.26 0.94 6.24
CA LEU A 127 14.31 2.07 7.16
C LEU A 127 12.92 2.49 7.63
N GLY A 128 11.94 2.55 6.71
CA GLY A 128 10.55 2.86 7.04
C GLY A 128 9.95 1.87 8.03
N THR A 129 10.08 0.57 7.75
CA THR A 129 9.62 -0.49 8.66
C THR A 129 10.30 -0.40 10.05
N LEU A 130 11.63 -0.23 10.09
CA LEU A 130 12.36 -0.12 11.36
C LEU A 130 12.04 1.18 12.13
N ALA A 131 11.74 2.28 11.44
CA ALA A 131 11.33 3.53 12.05
C ALA A 131 9.97 3.39 12.73
N ASP A 132 9.00 2.76 12.07
CA ASP A 132 7.66 2.52 12.61
C ASP A 132 7.72 1.69 13.90
N LEU A 133 8.60 0.68 13.94
CA LEU A 133 8.85 -0.14 15.13
C LEU A 133 9.51 0.61 16.30
N GLY A 134 10.13 1.77 16.04
CA GLY A 134 10.66 2.63 17.10
C GLY A 134 11.76 2.02 17.97
N LEU A 135 12.55 1.08 17.44
CA LEU A 135 13.55 0.34 18.21
C LEU A 135 14.56 1.27 18.92
N PRO A 136 14.62 1.29 20.28
CA PRO A 136 15.28 2.37 21.03
C PRO A 136 16.74 2.65 20.65
N ARG A 137 17.54 1.61 20.39
CA ARG A 137 18.98 1.74 20.13
C ARG A 137 19.29 2.38 18.78
N CYS A 138 18.47 2.11 17.76
CA CYS A 138 18.73 2.54 16.39
C CYS A 138 17.78 3.63 15.90
N ARG A 139 16.76 3.99 16.69
CA ARG A 139 15.68 4.89 16.31
C ARG A 139 16.17 6.17 15.64
N GLU A 140 17.02 6.95 16.29
CA GLU A 140 17.46 8.25 15.77
C GLU A 140 18.24 8.10 14.45
N ALA A 141 19.12 7.11 14.36
CA ALA A 141 19.92 6.87 13.15
C ALA A 141 19.05 6.41 11.97
N VAL A 142 18.09 5.52 12.24
CA VAL A 142 17.12 5.03 11.25
C VAL A 142 16.22 6.16 10.77
N GLU A 143 15.63 6.95 11.68
CA GLU A 143 14.78 8.10 11.35
C GLU A 143 15.56 9.12 10.51
N ARG A 144 16.79 9.48 10.90
CA ARG A 144 17.63 10.41 10.15
C ARG A 144 17.91 9.92 8.72
N ARG A 145 18.23 8.63 8.55
CA ARG A 145 18.52 8.06 7.22
C ARG A 145 17.26 7.95 6.37
N LEU A 146 16.12 7.64 6.99
CA LEU A 146 14.80 7.62 6.34
C LEU A 146 14.42 9.01 5.84
N GLU A 147 14.55 10.05 6.69
CA GLU A 147 14.28 11.43 6.31
C GLU A 147 15.13 11.88 5.13
N ALA A 148 16.41 11.49 5.08
CA ALA A 148 17.27 11.77 3.93
C ALA A 148 16.73 11.15 2.63
N ALA A 149 16.24 9.90 2.67
CA ALA A 149 15.62 9.26 1.50
C ALA A 149 14.30 9.95 1.10
N VAL A 150 13.49 10.36 2.08
CA VAL A 150 12.25 11.12 1.84
C VAL A 150 12.56 12.47 1.18
N LEU A 151 13.61 13.17 1.63
CA LEU A 151 14.03 14.45 1.04
C LEU A 151 14.55 14.29 -0.39
N GLN A 152 15.18 13.16 -0.73
CA GLN A 152 15.56 12.84 -2.11
C GLN A 152 14.33 12.66 -3.01
N LEU A 153 13.30 11.92 -2.54
CA LEU A 153 12.03 11.83 -3.27
C LEU A 153 11.38 13.20 -3.46
N LEU A 154 11.34 14.03 -2.41
CA LEU A 154 10.75 15.37 -2.46
C LEU A 154 11.46 16.27 -3.48
N ALA A 155 12.79 16.22 -3.53
CA ALA A 155 13.58 17.05 -4.44
C ALA A 155 13.30 16.73 -5.93
N GLY A 156 13.01 15.47 -6.25
CA GLY A 156 12.67 15.05 -7.61
C GLY A 156 11.17 15.09 -7.94
N MET A 157 10.30 15.35 -6.96
CA MET A 157 8.86 15.24 -7.15
C MET A 157 8.32 16.32 -8.12
N PRO A 158 7.42 15.97 -9.07
CA PRO A 158 6.90 16.95 -10.01
C PRO A 158 6.18 18.13 -9.34
N SER A 159 6.44 19.34 -9.85
CA SER A 159 5.80 20.58 -9.39
C SER A 159 4.46 20.87 -10.07
N ALA A 160 4.09 20.08 -11.09
CA ALA A 160 2.81 20.18 -11.80
C ALA A 160 2.25 18.78 -12.08
N ALA A 161 0.92 18.65 -12.07
CA ALA A 161 0.23 17.37 -12.24
C ALA A 161 0.61 16.65 -13.55
N ASP A 162 0.89 17.38 -14.63
CA ASP A 162 1.29 16.80 -15.93
C ASP A 162 2.64 16.04 -15.85
N GLY A 163 3.53 16.39 -14.92
CA GLY A 163 4.79 15.65 -14.74
C GLY A 163 4.57 14.18 -14.33
N PHE A 164 3.46 13.88 -13.64
CA PHE A 164 3.08 12.51 -13.30
C PHE A 164 2.68 11.72 -14.56
N ARG A 165 1.92 12.34 -15.47
CA ARG A 165 1.54 11.74 -16.78
C ARG A 165 2.77 11.48 -17.66
N ARG A 166 3.75 12.37 -17.61
CA ARG A 166 5.03 12.22 -18.33
C ARG A 166 5.96 11.15 -17.72
N GLY A 167 5.55 10.53 -16.62
CA GLY A 167 6.28 9.47 -15.93
C GLY A 167 7.46 9.95 -15.09
N GLU A 168 7.58 11.24 -14.79
CA GLU A 168 8.69 11.79 -14.00
C GLU A 168 8.72 11.20 -12.59
N TYR A 169 7.55 11.14 -11.93
CA TYR A 169 7.42 10.54 -10.61
C TYR A 169 7.67 9.03 -10.61
N SER A 170 7.21 8.33 -11.66
CA SER A 170 7.43 6.88 -11.77
C SER A 170 8.92 6.54 -11.89
N ARG A 171 9.67 7.26 -12.73
CA ARG A 171 11.14 7.06 -12.84
C ARG A 171 11.83 7.28 -11.49
N LEU A 172 11.47 8.36 -10.79
CA LEU A 172 12.05 8.69 -9.49
C LEU A 172 11.79 7.60 -8.44
N VAL A 173 10.56 7.08 -8.34
CA VAL A 173 10.22 6.01 -7.41
C VAL A 173 10.97 4.71 -7.75
N HIS A 174 11.13 4.39 -9.04
CA HIS A 174 11.94 3.26 -9.47
C HIS A 174 13.44 3.46 -9.19
N GLU A 175 13.98 4.67 -9.34
CA GLU A 175 15.39 4.96 -9.00
C GLU A 175 15.67 4.78 -7.50
N LEU A 176 14.73 5.18 -6.65
CA LEU A 176 14.85 5.04 -5.20
C LEU A 176 14.57 3.62 -4.68
N GLN A 177 14.05 2.72 -5.53
CA GLN A 177 13.71 1.33 -5.17
C GLN A 177 12.91 1.27 -3.86
N VAL A 178 11.72 1.90 -3.84
CA VAL A 178 10.88 1.97 -2.64
C VAL A 178 9.39 1.93 -3.00
N ASP A 179 8.61 1.13 -2.26
CA ASP A 179 7.15 1.05 -2.40
C ASP A 179 6.41 1.96 -1.41
N ASN A 180 6.97 2.19 -0.21
CA ASN A 180 6.44 3.05 0.87
C ASN A 180 7.57 3.39 1.87
N PHE A 181 7.40 4.45 2.66
CA PHE A 181 8.35 4.82 3.73
C PHE A 181 7.88 4.47 5.14
N GLY A 182 6.84 3.64 5.27
CA GLY A 182 6.16 3.42 6.54
C GLY A 182 5.39 4.66 7.02
N SER A 183 4.62 4.48 8.09
CA SER A 183 3.74 5.52 8.65
C SER A 183 4.52 6.77 9.05
N ARG A 184 5.69 6.64 9.69
CA ARG A 184 6.52 7.79 10.09
C ARG A 184 7.12 8.52 8.90
N GLY A 185 7.66 7.79 7.93
CA GLY A 185 8.27 8.38 6.74
C GLY A 185 7.23 9.06 5.85
N ASP A 186 6.06 8.44 5.67
CA ASP A 186 4.96 9.02 4.90
C ASP A 186 4.38 10.27 5.59
N ARG A 187 4.25 10.28 6.93
CA ARG A 187 3.86 11.49 7.67
C ARG A 187 4.86 12.62 7.51
N PHE A 188 6.15 12.32 7.60
CA PHE A 188 7.20 13.32 7.36
C PHE A 188 7.11 13.85 5.92
N LEU A 189 6.99 12.97 4.93
CA LEU A 189 6.84 13.31 3.51
C LEU A 189 5.63 14.22 3.26
N LEU A 190 4.44 13.84 3.73
CA LEU A 190 3.20 14.60 3.58
C LEU A 190 3.29 15.96 4.28
N GLY A 191 3.88 16.01 5.48
CA GLY A 191 4.13 17.26 6.20
C GLY A 191 5.00 18.23 5.40
N ARG A 192 6.04 17.74 4.71
CA ARG A 192 6.89 18.55 3.82
C ARG A 192 6.18 19.01 2.54
N LEU A 193 5.13 18.32 2.12
CA LEU A 193 4.22 18.75 1.06
C LEU A 193 3.15 19.75 1.54
N GLY A 194 3.10 20.04 2.84
CA GLY A 194 2.05 20.87 3.44
C GLY A 194 0.71 20.13 3.61
N ILE A 195 0.69 18.81 3.43
CA ILE A 195 -0.46 17.95 3.71
C ILE A 195 -0.31 17.47 5.15
N VAL A 196 -0.82 18.26 6.09
CA VAL A 196 -0.70 17.98 7.52
C VAL A 196 -1.75 16.97 7.99
N GLY A 197 -1.50 16.38 9.16
CA GLY A 197 -2.50 15.54 9.84
C GLY A 197 -3.80 16.31 10.10
N GLY A 198 -4.92 15.63 9.93
CA GLY A 198 -6.22 16.19 10.32
C GLY A 198 -6.31 16.35 11.84
N PRO A 199 -7.36 17.04 12.34
CA PRO A 199 -7.64 17.09 13.78
C PRO A 199 -7.71 15.68 14.40
N THR A 200 -7.21 15.50 15.63
CA THR A 200 -7.16 14.18 16.30
C THR A 200 -8.55 13.54 16.39
N ASP A 201 -9.58 14.34 16.65
CA ASP A 201 -10.97 13.87 16.70
C ASP A 201 -11.46 13.33 15.34
N PHE A 202 -10.97 13.87 14.22
CA PHE A 202 -11.24 13.33 12.88
C PHE A 202 -10.52 11.98 12.68
N ALA A 203 -9.26 11.88 13.08
CA ALA A 203 -8.50 10.64 12.95
C ALA A 203 -9.15 9.48 13.74
N ASP A 204 -9.55 9.73 14.99
CA ASP A 204 -10.23 8.74 15.84
C ASP A 204 -11.59 8.31 15.25
N ARG A 205 -12.38 9.28 14.77
CA ARG A 205 -13.64 8.98 14.07
C ARG A 205 -13.40 8.18 12.80
N GLY A 206 -12.41 8.57 12.00
CA GLY A 206 -12.05 7.90 10.76
C GLY A 206 -11.67 6.45 10.98
N ALA A 207 -10.85 6.18 12.02
CA ALA A 207 -10.48 4.82 12.40
C ALA A 207 -11.70 3.97 12.77
N LYS A 208 -12.59 4.50 13.61
CA LYS A 208 -13.83 3.81 14.00
C LYS A 208 -14.73 3.54 12.80
N LEU A 209 -14.99 4.54 11.97
CA LEU A 209 -15.90 4.44 10.83
C LEU A 209 -15.34 3.52 9.73
N ALA A 210 -14.04 3.53 9.49
CA ALA A 210 -13.40 2.61 8.56
C ALA A 210 -13.50 1.16 9.06
N ALA A 211 -13.33 0.91 10.36
CA ALA A 211 -13.52 -0.42 10.95
C ALA A 211 -14.97 -0.90 10.81
N GLU A 212 -15.96 -0.07 11.15
CA GLU A 212 -17.38 -0.39 10.97
C GLU A 212 -17.72 -0.66 9.49
N TYR A 213 -17.14 0.11 8.57
CA TYR A 213 -17.30 -0.11 7.13
C TYR A 213 -16.76 -1.50 6.73
N GLN A 214 -15.55 -1.86 7.17
CA GLN A 214 -14.95 -3.17 6.90
C GLN A 214 -15.81 -4.32 7.46
N GLU A 215 -16.33 -4.16 8.67
CA GLU A 215 -17.21 -5.14 9.33
C GLU A 215 -18.50 -5.37 8.55
N ARG A 216 -19.19 -4.32 8.08
CA ARG A 216 -20.43 -4.44 7.31
C ARG A 216 -20.23 -5.15 5.96
N HIS A 217 -19.02 -5.04 5.40
CA HIS A 217 -18.68 -5.67 4.13
C HIS A 217 -18.00 -7.05 4.33
N THR A 218 -18.00 -7.59 5.56
CA THR A 218 -17.47 -8.93 5.93
C THR A 218 -17.94 -10.11 5.09
N GLY A 219 -19.18 -10.04 4.57
CA GLY A 219 -19.80 -11.13 3.84
C GLY A 219 -19.49 -11.20 2.35
N SER A 220 -19.02 -10.11 1.73
CA SER A 220 -18.65 -10.07 0.30
C SER A 220 -17.19 -10.44 0.05
N TRP A 221 -16.42 -10.67 1.12
CA TRP A 221 -15.02 -11.02 1.02
C TRP A 221 -14.83 -12.46 0.59
N TRP A 222 -13.88 -12.67 -0.32
CA TRP A 222 -13.20 -13.95 -0.43
C TRP A 222 -12.50 -14.22 0.91
N ARG A 223 -13.17 -14.94 1.81
CA ARG A 223 -12.51 -15.66 2.91
C ARG A 223 -11.70 -16.77 2.26
N SER A 224 -10.46 -16.51 1.86
CA SER A 224 -9.50 -17.61 1.87
C SER A 224 -9.29 -17.93 3.34
N GLU A 225 -9.62 -19.14 3.78
CA GLU A 225 -9.55 -19.62 5.18
C GLU A 225 -8.13 -19.62 5.79
N GLY A 226 -7.19 -18.82 5.29
CA GLY A 226 -5.84 -18.69 5.82
C GLY A 226 -5.31 -17.26 5.75
N LEU A 227 -5.46 -16.53 4.64
CA LEU A 227 -4.81 -15.22 4.48
C LEU A 227 -5.75 -14.06 4.87
N LEU A 228 -5.56 -13.50 6.06
CA LEU A 228 -6.18 -12.23 6.49
C LEU A 228 -5.51 -11.05 5.76
N HIS A 229 -5.77 -10.87 4.46
CA HIS A 229 -5.33 -9.66 3.78
C HIS A 229 -6.26 -8.50 4.19
N GLN A 230 -5.78 -7.61 5.06
CA GLN A 230 -6.55 -6.43 5.46
C GLN A 230 -6.69 -5.50 4.26
N ARG A 231 -7.92 -5.24 3.85
CA ARG A 231 -8.24 -4.27 2.79
C ARG A 231 -7.98 -2.87 3.32
N VAL A 232 -7.36 -2.04 2.49
CA VAL A 232 -7.14 -0.63 2.82
C VAL A 232 -8.42 0.14 2.52
N VAL A 233 -8.89 0.90 3.50
CA VAL A 233 -10.07 1.75 3.39
C VAL A 233 -9.65 3.20 3.57
N SER A 234 -10.16 4.04 2.68
CA SER A 234 -10.14 5.49 2.77
C SER A 234 -11.50 5.98 3.22
N TYR A 235 -11.52 6.83 4.24
CA TYR A 235 -12.68 7.58 4.70
C TYR A 235 -12.39 9.07 4.52
N ALA A 236 -13.32 9.82 3.93
CA ALA A 236 -13.15 11.25 3.74
C ALA A 236 -14.35 12.04 4.27
N GLU A 237 -14.07 13.17 4.91
CA GLU A 237 -15.01 14.27 5.16
C GLU A 237 -14.63 15.42 4.22
N LEU A 238 -15.62 16.04 3.56
CA LEU A 238 -15.34 17.12 2.62
C LEU A 238 -16.45 18.17 2.54
N GLU A 239 -16.02 19.37 2.17
CA GLU A 239 -16.87 20.43 1.63
C GLU A 239 -16.08 21.11 0.51
N LEU A 240 -16.47 20.85 -0.74
CA LEU A 240 -15.78 21.33 -1.93
C LEU A 240 -16.77 22.02 -2.86
N GLU A 241 -16.38 23.17 -3.39
CA GLU A 241 -17.21 23.96 -4.29
C GLU A 241 -16.42 24.37 -5.53
N ALA A 242 -16.91 23.95 -6.71
CA ALA A 242 -16.50 24.47 -8.00
C ALA A 242 -17.50 25.55 -8.43
N PRO A 243 -17.05 26.80 -8.67
CA PRO A 243 -17.96 27.89 -9.02
C PRO A 243 -18.65 27.64 -10.37
N ALA A 244 -19.80 28.30 -10.54
CA ALA A 244 -20.45 28.36 -11.85
C ALA A 244 -19.58 29.18 -12.82
N ALA A 245 -19.52 28.74 -14.07
CA ALA A 245 -18.88 29.45 -15.17
C ALA A 245 -19.92 29.77 -16.24
N ALA A 246 -19.56 30.57 -17.25
CA ALA A 246 -20.47 30.93 -18.33
C ALA A 246 -21.00 29.67 -19.04
N GLY A 247 -22.27 29.35 -18.82
CA GLY A 247 -22.93 28.18 -19.40
C GLY A 247 -22.69 26.86 -18.67
N VAL A 248 -21.93 26.83 -17.56
CA VAL A 248 -21.67 25.59 -16.79
C VAL A 248 -22.07 25.77 -15.32
N PRO A 249 -22.94 24.90 -14.77
CA PRO A 249 -23.39 25.02 -13.39
C PRO A 249 -22.24 24.84 -12.38
N GLY A 250 -22.40 25.43 -11.21
CA GLY A 250 -21.53 25.14 -10.06
C GLY A 250 -21.72 23.71 -9.58
N VAL A 251 -20.68 23.12 -9.00
CA VAL A 251 -20.73 21.79 -8.37
C VAL A 251 -20.36 21.95 -6.91
N ARG A 252 -21.22 21.47 -6.01
CA ARG A 252 -20.93 21.41 -4.57
C ARG A 252 -20.96 19.97 -4.12
N LEU A 253 -19.88 19.53 -3.49
CA LEU A 253 -19.74 18.22 -2.88
C LEU A 253 -19.58 18.40 -1.37
N GLU A 254 -20.49 17.80 -0.60
CA GLU A 254 -20.45 17.84 0.86
C GLU A 254 -20.73 16.48 1.49
N GLY A 255 -20.23 16.28 2.71
CA GLY A 255 -20.49 15.10 3.51
C GLY A 255 -19.30 14.12 3.55
N CYS A 256 -19.62 12.83 3.55
CA CYS A 256 -18.63 11.77 3.73
C CYS A 256 -18.50 10.89 2.47
N ARG A 257 -17.31 10.30 2.29
CA ARG A 257 -17.03 9.28 1.26
C ARG A 257 -16.25 8.12 1.86
N TYR A 258 -16.50 6.93 1.32
CA TYR A 258 -15.72 5.73 1.61
C TYR A 258 -15.21 5.18 0.29
N GLN A 259 -13.96 4.74 0.28
CA GLN A 259 -13.41 4.00 -0.84
C GLN A 259 -12.53 2.90 -0.29
N GLN A 260 -12.58 1.74 -0.92
CA GLN A 260 -11.80 0.58 -0.51
C GLN A 260 -10.95 0.12 -1.69
N ASN A 261 -9.75 -0.35 -1.39
CA ASN A 261 -8.88 -0.89 -2.40
C ASN A 261 -9.48 -2.14 -3.09
N GLY A 262 -9.15 -2.32 -4.36
CA GLY A 262 -9.71 -3.33 -5.23
C GLY A 262 -10.75 -2.78 -6.21
N TYR A 263 -11.19 -3.63 -7.13
CA TYR A 263 -12.23 -3.28 -8.10
C TYR A 263 -13.61 -3.32 -7.44
N GLN A 264 -14.35 -2.22 -7.55
CA GLN A 264 -15.69 -2.06 -6.95
C GLN A 264 -16.81 -2.05 -7.99
N GLY A 265 -16.60 -2.65 -9.17
CA GLY A 265 -17.64 -2.78 -10.20
C GLY A 265 -17.70 -1.63 -11.22
N VAL A 266 -17.06 -0.49 -10.93
CA VAL A 266 -16.94 0.65 -11.86
C VAL A 266 -15.51 1.16 -11.83
N ARG A 267 -14.93 1.44 -13.01
CA ARG A 267 -13.71 2.23 -13.17
C ARG A 267 -14.10 3.58 -13.80
N PRO A 268 -13.59 4.71 -13.28
CA PRO A 268 -13.69 5.99 -13.96
C PRO A 268 -13.29 5.87 -15.43
N ALA A 269 -14.00 6.56 -16.32
CA ALA A 269 -13.67 6.56 -17.73
C ALA A 269 -12.33 7.27 -18.01
N GLN A 270 -11.95 8.20 -17.13
CA GLN A 270 -10.75 9.02 -17.25
C GLN A 270 -9.85 8.94 -16.01
N GLU A 271 -8.54 8.81 -16.23
CA GLU A 271 -7.56 8.80 -15.15
C GLU A 271 -7.12 10.21 -14.76
N TRP A 272 -7.95 10.90 -13.97
CA TRP A 272 -7.62 12.20 -13.37
C TRP A 272 -6.37 12.15 -12.49
N ILE A 273 -6.18 11.02 -11.80
CA ILE A 273 -5.01 10.70 -11.00
C ILE A 273 -4.27 9.55 -11.68
N VAL A 274 -2.99 9.75 -11.98
CA VAL A 274 -2.14 8.75 -12.63
C VAL A 274 -1.59 7.81 -11.55
N PRO A 275 -1.90 6.49 -11.59
CA PRO A 275 -1.29 5.52 -10.71
C PRO A 275 0.18 5.31 -11.07
N THR A 276 1.01 5.01 -10.08
CA THR A 276 2.43 4.75 -10.28
C THR A 276 2.72 3.28 -9.96
N THR A 277 3.15 2.51 -10.95
CA THR A 277 3.68 1.17 -10.71
C THR A 277 4.92 1.27 -9.83
N LEU A 278 5.02 0.40 -8.82
CA LEU A 278 6.07 0.42 -7.81
C LEU A 278 7.08 -0.70 -8.05
N PRO A 279 8.36 -0.53 -7.66
CA PRO A 279 9.46 -1.41 -8.04
C PRO A 279 9.35 -2.84 -7.48
N PHE A 280 8.89 -3.03 -6.24
CA PHE A 280 8.86 -4.37 -5.65
C PHE A 280 7.58 -5.12 -5.97
N ASN A 281 6.43 -4.50 -5.76
CA ASN A 281 5.12 -5.12 -6.02
C ASN A 281 4.53 -4.64 -7.36
N HIS A 282 5.26 -4.85 -8.45
CA HIS A 282 4.89 -4.38 -9.79
C HIS A 282 3.62 -5.05 -10.37
N ASN A 283 3.24 -6.23 -9.85
CA ASN A 283 2.01 -6.93 -10.25
C ASN A 283 0.75 -6.39 -9.56
N VAL A 284 0.90 -5.49 -8.58
CA VAL A 284 -0.24 -4.87 -7.90
C VAL A 284 -0.74 -3.70 -8.75
N ASP A 285 -1.98 -3.82 -9.23
CA ASP A 285 -2.65 -2.73 -9.94
C ASP A 285 -2.93 -1.55 -8.99
N ARG A 286 -2.09 -0.51 -9.07
CA ARG A 286 -2.16 0.67 -8.21
C ARG A 286 -3.32 1.61 -8.56
N SER A 287 -3.97 1.44 -9.71
CA SER A 287 -5.24 2.13 -10.01
C SER A 287 -6.38 1.68 -9.08
N LEU A 288 -6.19 0.55 -8.39
CA LEU A 288 -7.13 0.00 -7.42
C LEU A 288 -6.82 0.38 -5.97
N CYS A 289 -5.88 1.29 -5.74
CA CYS A 289 -5.65 1.83 -4.40
C CYS A 289 -6.83 2.73 -3.97
N SER A 290 -7.22 2.66 -2.70
CA SER A 290 -8.40 3.37 -2.20
C SER A 290 -8.30 4.88 -2.33
N GLU A 291 -7.12 5.42 -2.06
CA GLU A 291 -6.81 6.85 -2.04
C GLU A 291 -6.85 7.41 -3.46
N GLY A 292 -6.19 6.73 -4.41
CA GLY A 292 -6.16 7.12 -5.81
C GLY A 292 -7.54 7.11 -6.45
N GLN A 293 -8.35 6.09 -6.16
CA GLN A 293 -9.74 6.00 -6.63
C GLN A 293 -10.60 7.13 -6.06
N LEU A 294 -10.56 7.35 -4.74
CA LEU A 294 -11.37 8.38 -4.09
C LEU A 294 -11.03 9.77 -4.64
N LEU A 295 -9.74 10.11 -4.68
CA LEU A 295 -9.28 11.41 -5.19
C LEU A 295 -9.56 11.58 -6.69
N GLY A 296 -9.45 10.51 -7.47
CA GLY A 296 -9.80 10.51 -8.89
C GLY A 296 -11.28 10.77 -9.13
N CYS A 297 -12.16 10.10 -8.40
CA CYS A 297 -13.61 10.32 -8.49
C CYS A 297 -14.00 11.76 -8.10
N LEU A 298 -13.39 12.31 -7.04
CA LEU A 298 -13.63 13.71 -6.66
C LEU A 298 -13.22 14.69 -7.77
N CYS A 299 -12.07 14.47 -8.42
CA CYS A 299 -11.65 15.28 -9.57
C CYS A 299 -12.66 15.19 -10.72
N GLU A 300 -13.17 14.00 -11.02
CA GLU A 300 -14.15 13.77 -12.09
C GLU A 300 -15.48 14.49 -11.78
N GLU A 301 -16.02 14.32 -10.56
CA GLU A 301 -17.25 15.00 -10.12
C GLU A 301 -17.10 16.52 -10.17
N LEU A 302 -15.95 17.06 -9.71
CA LEU A 302 -15.69 18.50 -9.70
C LEU A 302 -15.44 19.07 -11.10
N ALA A 303 -14.92 18.27 -12.03
CA ALA A 303 -14.80 18.65 -13.43
C ALA A 303 -16.17 18.87 -14.09
N GLY A 304 -17.24 18.24 -13.58
CA GLY A 304 -18.62 18.44 -14.03
C GLY A 304 -18.80 18.09 -15.50
N GLU A 305 -19.33 19.03 -16.29
CA GLU A 305 -19.56 18.82 -17.74
C GLU A 305 -18.27 18.56 -18.54
N TRP A 306 -17.10 18.91 -17.98
CA TRP A 306 -15.81 18.61 -18.60
C TRP A 306 -15.21 17.27 -18.16
N ALA A 307 -15.93 16.45 -17.38
CA ALA A 307 -15.47 15.13 -16.96
C ALA A 307 -15.05 14.26 -18.16
N ASP A 308 -15.87 14.22 -19.22
CA ASP A 308 -15.62 13.44 -20.43
C ASP A 308 -14.48 13.99 -21.30
N ALA A 309 -14.21 15.30 -21.21
CA ALA A 309 -13.08 15.92 -21.90
C ALA A 309 -11.73 15.51 -21.29
N GLY A 310 -11.77 15.01 -20.05
CA GLY A 310 -10.64 14.40 -19.37
C GLY A 310 -9.58 15.40 -18.88
N PRO A 311 -8.50 14.87 -18.30
CA PRO A 311 -7.57 15.64 -17.49
C PRO A 311 -6.49 16.38 -18.30
N THR A 312 -6.56 16.36 -19.62
CA THR A 312 -5.73 17.17 -20.52
C THR A 312 -6.49 18.40 -21.04
N CYS A 313 -7.79 18.48 -20.79
CA CYS A 313 -8.63 19.59 -21.22
C CYS A 313 -8.29 20.87 -20.41
N PRO A 314 -7.88 21.97 -21.07
CA PRO A 314 -7.54 23.22 -20.38
C PRO A 314 -8.70 23.79 -19.56
N ALA A 315 -9.93 23.69 -20.06
CA ALA A 315 -11.12 24.18 -19.35
C ALA A 315 -11.40 23.38 -18.06
N ALA A 316 -11.25 22.06 -18.12
CA ALA A 316 -11.43 21.19 -16.97
C ALA A 316 -10.36 21.44 -15.90
N LEU A 317 -9.10 21.58 -16.31
CA LEU A 317 -7.98 21.91 -15.43
C LEU A 317 -8.15 23.30 -14.80
N GLN A 318 -8.62 24.28 -15.58
CA GLN A 318 -8.90 25.62 -15.06
C GLN A 318 -10.02 25.57 -14.01
N ARG A 319 -11.08 24.81 -14.25
CA ARG A 319 -12.14 24.61 -13.26
C ARG A 319 -11.63 24.00 -11.95
N LEU A 320 -10.82 22.94 -12.01
CA LEU A 320 -10.28 22.30 -10.81
C LEU A 320 -9.44 23.28 -9.96
N ARG A 321 -8.71 24.21 -10.60
CA ARG A 321 -7.96 25.27 -9.91
C ARG A 321 -8.85 26.30 -9.21
N GLU A 322 -10.08 26.46 -9.66
CA GLU A 322 -11.06 27.38 -9.07
C GLU A 322 -11.81 26.75 -7.90
N VAL A 323 -11.70 25.43 -7.70
CA VAL A 323 -12.33 24.75 -6.56
C VAL A 323 -11.78 25.30 -5.23
N ARG A 324 -12.68 25.50 -4.28
CA ARG A 324 -12.39 25.93 -2.91
C ARG A 324 -13.03 24.98 -1.91
N GLY A 325 -12.57 25.07 -0.67
CA GLY A 325 -13.09 24.30 0.46
C GLY A 325 -12.02 23.44 1.11
N TRP A 326 -12.42 22.32 1.69
CA TRP A 326 -11.54 21.45 2.45
C TRP A 326 -11.86 19.97 2.24
N LEU A 327 -10.81 19.15 2.36
CA LEU A 327 -10.86 17.70 2.31
C LEU A 327 -10.02 17.14 3.46
N ARG A 328 -10.62 16.27 4.27
CA ARG A 328 -9.93 15.48 5.29
C ARG A 328 -10.02 14.02 4.89
N LEU A 329 -8.88 13.37 4.72
CA LEU A 329 -8.78 11.97 4.33
C LEU A 329 -8.18 11.17 5.49
N PHE A 330 -8.83 10.07 5.86
CA PHE A 330 -8.30 9.05 6.76
C PHE A 330 -8.02 7.79 5.96
N VAL A 331 -6.87 7.16 6.17
CA VAL A 331 -6.48 5.90 5.50
C VAL A 331 -6.08 4.88 6.55
N THR A 332 -6.60 3.65 6.48
CA THR A 332 -6.39 2.61 7.52
C THR A 332 -4.95 2.08 7.65
N GLY A 333 -4.02 2.48 6.79
CA GLY A 333 -2.61 2.05 6.86
C GLY A 333 -1.70 2.97 6.07
N ALA A 334 -0.39 2.75 6.20
CA ALA A 334 0.62 3.54 5.51
C ALA A 334 0.39 3.51 3.98
N PRO A 335 0.18 4.67 3.33
CA PRO A 335 -0.07 4.74 1.90
C PRO A 335 1.15 4.31 1.10
N CYS A 336 0.97 3.50 0.05
CA CYS A 336 2.08 3.27 -0.88
C CYS A 336 2.45 4.55 -1.63
N LEU A 337 3.63 4.62 -2.24
CA LEU A 337 4.09 5.82 -2.95
C LEU A 337 3.23 6.20 -4.16
N SER A 338 2.45 5.27 -4.71
CA SER A 338 1.42 5.62 -5.70
C SER A 338 0.29 6.44 -5.07
N CYS A 339 -0.13 6.10 -3.84
CA CYS A 339 -1.15 6.85 -3.10
C CYS A 339 -0.62 8.22 -2.66
N VAL A 340 0.65 8.31 -2.22
CA VAL A 340 1.28 9.61 -1.95
C VAL A 340 1.36 10.46 -3.22
N GLY A 341 1.72 9.84 -4.35
CA GLY A 341 1.69 10.50 -5.66
C GLY A 341 0.29 10.99 -6.04
N ALA A 342 -0.76 10.22 -5.71
CA ALA A 342 -2.15 10.63 -5.90
C ALA A 342 -2.52 11.84 -5.04
N MET A 343 -2.13 11.85 -3.77
CA MET A 343 -2.34 12.98 -2.85
C MET A 343 -1.66 14.25 -3.37
N ARG A 344 -0.43 14.14 -3.89
CA ARG A 344 0.27 15.26 -4.51
C ARG A 344 -0.39 15.73 -5.79
N GLN A 345 -0.82 14.82 -6.66
CA GLN A 345 -1.55 15.17 -7.88
C GLN A 345 -2.84 15.93 -7.55
N PHE A 346 -3.61 15.47 -6.56
CA PHE A 346 -4.82 16.16 -6.09
C PHE A 346 -4.50 17.59 -5.61
N GLN A 347 -3.47 17.75 -4.77
CA GLN A 347 -3.03 19.07 -4.29
C GLN A 347 -2.62 20.02 -5.44
N LEU A 348 -1.98 19.49 -6.49
CA LEU A 348 -1.55 20.28 -7.65
C LEU A 348 -2.70 20.62 -8.60
N LEU A 349 -3.71 19.76 -8.69
CA LEU A 349 -4.91 19.98 -9.50
C LEU A 349 -5.88 20.97 -8.82
N LEU A 350 -5.98 20.92 -7.49
CA LEU A 350 -6.90 21.73 -6.68
C LEU A 350 -6.14 22.58 -5.63
N PRO A 351 -5.29 23.54 -6.05
CA PRO A 351 -4.46 24.33 -5.14
C PRO A 351 -5.24 25.21 -4.15
N GLY A 352 -6.53 25.46 -4.39
CA GLY A 352 -7.42 26.22 -3.50
C GLY A 352 -8.10 25.40 -2.41
N VAL A 353 -7.85 24.09 -2.33
CA VAL A 353 -8.45 23.18 -1.36
C VAL A 353 -7.50 22.94 -0.19
N ALA A 354 -7.98 23.16 1.03
CA ALA A 354 -7.27 22.77 2.24
C ALA A 354 -7.33 21.24 2.37
N PHE A 355 -6.20 20.56 2.16
CA PHE A 355 -6.12 19.10 2.14
C PHE A 355 -5.30 18.57 3.31
N SER A 356 -5.88 17.65 4.08
CA SER A 356 -5.23 16.98 5.21
C SER A 356 -5.42 15.47 5.13
N VAL A 357 -4.42 14.73 5.61
CA VAL A 357 -4.39 13.27 5.56
C VAL A 357 -4.00 12.74 6.93
N SER A 358 -4.83 11.88 7.48
CA SER A 358 -4.56 11.12 8.71
C SER A 358 -4.32 9.66 8.33
N ILE A 359 -3.10 9.20 8.57
CA ILE A 359 -2.76 7.79 8.41
C ILE A 359 -3.12 7.14 9.73
N GLY A 360 -3.97 6.11 9.69
CA GLY A 360 -4.29 5.30 10.85
C GLY A 360 -3.00 4.76 11.43
N ASP A 361 -2.72 5.11 12.69
CA ASP A 361 -1.79 4.31 13.47
C ASP A 361 -2.32 2.89 13.40
N GLU A 362 -1.43 2.00 13.00
CA GLU A 362 -1.80 0.63 12.77
C GLU A 362 -2.61 0.14 13.97
N LEU A 363 -3.67 -0.61 13.70
CA LEU A 363 -4.26 -1.55 14.66
C LEU A 363 -3.25 -2.63 15.12
N ARG A 364 -1.93 -2.34 15.06
CA ARG A 364 -0.83 -3.05 15.68
C ARG A 364 -0.53 -2.29 16.96
N ARG A 365 -0.84 -2.95 18.08
CA ARG A 365 -0.36 -2.58 19.41
C ARG A 365 1.10 -2.17 19.32
N ASP A 366 1.50 -1.15 20.08
CA ASP A 366 2.91 -0.95 20.37
C ASP A 366 3.47 -2.29 20.87
N PRO A 367 4.45 -2.92 20.19
CA PRO A 367 5.02 -4.18 20.65
C PRO A 367 5.76 -4.04 22.00
N LEU A 368 5.91 -2.81 22.51
CA LEU A 368 6.54 -2.48 23.78
C LEU A 368 5.54 -2.06 24.88
N GLU A 369 4.24 -1.97 24.59
CA GLU A 369 3.15 -1.85 25.59
C GLU A 369 2.35 -3.16 25.69
#